data_AF-A0A7W5J7D3-F1
#
_entry.id   AF-A0A7W5J7D3-F1
#
_cell.length_a   1.000
_cell.length_b   1.000
_cell.length_c   1.000
_cell.angle_alpha   90.00
_cell.angle_beta   90.00
_cell.angle_gamma   90.00
#
_symmetry.space_group_name_H-M   'P 1'
#
loop_
_entity.id
_entity.type
_entity.pdbx_description
1 polymer ?
#
loop_
_entity_poly.entity_id
_entity_poly.type
_entity_poly.pdbx_seq_one_letter_code
_entity_poly.pdbx_strand_id
1 'polypeptide(L)'
;MAEWICTACNASNEGAFDICWQCGTGRDGTPPDPAFNRNQEAVHESSRTLQCLRCQSPMRLIGTRRFHEGSRMAPFLLAELGELLVNRESFDLYACHQCGKVEFFLS
;
A
#
# COMPACT_ATOMS: atom_id res chain seq x y z
N MET A 1 -19.39 -22.26 14.31
CA MET A 1 -17.95 -21.99 14.44
C MET A 1 -17.72 -21.68 15.90
N ALA A 2 -16.79 -22.37 16.58
CA ALA A 2 -16.55 -22.07 18.00
C ALA A 2 -15.90 -20.70 18.12
N GLU A 3 -16.29 -19.87 19.08
CA GLU A 3 -15.62 -18.60 19.40
C GLU A 3 -14.76 -18.77 20.65
N TRP A 4 -13.78 -17.91 20.86
CA TRP A 4 -12.98 -17.89 22.09
C TRP A 4 -12.70 -16.47 22.57
N ILE A 5 -12.62 -16.30 23.89
CA ILE A 5 -12.33 -15.03 24.53
C ILE A 5 -10.85 -14.99 24.90
N CYS A 6 -10.15 -13.96 24.45
CA CYS A 6 -8.75 -13.78 24.81
C CYS A 6 -8.60 -13.47 26.30
N THR A 7 -7.79 -14.25 27.01
CA THR A 7 -7.55 -14.08 28.45
C THR A 7 -6.72 -12.85 28.81
N ALA A 8 -6.00 -12.27 27.85
CA ALA A 8 -5.17 -11.08 28.07
C ALA A 8 -5.93 -9.76 27.88
N CYS A 9 -6.85 -9.68 26.92
CA CYS A 9 -7.54 -8.43 26.58
C CYS A 9 -9.07 -8.53 26.45
N ASN A 10 -9.65 -9.70 26.72
CA ASN A 10 -11.10 -9.98 26.67
C ASN A 10 -11.78 -9.77 25.31
N ALA A 11 -11.02 -9.72 24.21
CA ALA A 11 -11.58 -9.66 22.87
C ALA A 11 -12.22 -11.01 22.48
N SER A 12 -13.35 -10.97 21.77
CA SER A 12 -13.93 -12.15 21.13
C SER A 12 -13.20 -12.45 19.82
N ASN A 13 -12.83 -13.71 19.61
CA ASN A 13 -12.12 -14.19 18.43
C ASN A 13 -12.89 -15.37 17.82
N GLU A 14 -12.83 -15.48 16.50
CA GLU A 14 -13.37 -16.64 15.80
C GLU A 14 -12.46 -17.86 16.00
N GLY A 15 -13.01 -19.06 16.06
CA GLY A 15 -12.28 -20.27 16.41
C GLY A 15 -11.27 -20.76 15.37
N ALA A 16 -11.27 -20.16 14.18
CA ALA A 16 -10.25 -20.40 13.16
C ALA A 16 -8.94 -19.66 13.45
N PHE A 17 -8.92 -18.69 14.37
CA PHE A 17 -7.72 -17.95 14.74
C PHE A 17 -7.02 -18.56 15.96
N ASP A 18 -5.71 -18.74 15.83
CA ASP A 18 -4.83 -19.21 16.91
C ASP A 18 -4.22 -18.07 17.73
N ILE A 19 -4.38 -16.81 17.29
CA ILE A 19 -3.92 -15.60 17.97
C ILE A 19 -5.05 -14.57 18.08
N CYS A 20 -4.99 -13.74 19.11
CA CYS A 20 -5.99 -12.70 19.35
C CYS A 20 -5.85 -11.56 18.33
N TRP A 21 -6.92 -11.23 17.60
CA TRP A 21 -6.91 -10.14 16.62
C TRP A 21 -6.58 -8.77 17.23
N GLN A 22 -6.88 -8.59 18.53
CA GLN A 22 -6.72 -7.30 19.20
C GLN A 22 -5.35 -7.10 19.85
N CYS A 23 -4.76 -8.14 20.45
CA CYS A 23 -3.52 -8.01 21.23
C CYS A 23 -2.42 -9.00 20.85
N GLY A 24 -2.67 -9.91 19.90
CA GLY A 24 -1.69 -10.87 19.40
C GLY A 24 -1.38 -12.04 20.32
N THR A 25 -1.96 -12.08 21.53
CA THR A 25 -1.78 -13.20 22.47
C THR A 25 -2.35 -14.48 21.88
N GLY A 26 -1.59 -15.58 21.96
CA GLY A 26 -2.02 -16.90 21.50
C GLY A 26 -3.25 -17.42 22.24
N ARG A 27 -4.01 -18.30 21.62
CA ARG A 27 -5.20 -18.94 22.21
C ARG A 27 -4.84 -19.75 23.47
N ASP A 28 -3.62 -20.23 23.55
CA ASP A 28 -3.02 -20.94 24.70
C ASP A 28 -2.42 -19.99 25.76
N GLY A 29 -2.47 -18.67 25.54
CA GLY A 29 -1.88 -17.67 26.43
C GLY A 29 -0.43 -17.32 26.09
N THR A 30 0.13 -17.84 24.99
CA THR A 30 1.46 -17.45 24.52
C THR A 30 1.52 -15.92 24.33
N PRO A 31 2.53 -15.23 24.90
CA PRO A 31 2.68 -13.79 24.74
C PRO A 31 2.71 -13.36 23.27
N PRO A 32 2.20 -12.17 22.92
CA PRO A 32 2.27 -11.68 21.55
C PRO A 32 3.72 -11.52 21.08
N ASP A 33 3.94 -11.74 19.79
CA ASP A 33 5.19 -11.37 19.13
C ASP A 33 5.48 -9.88 19.39
N PRO A 34 6.70 -9.48 19.79
CA PRO A 34 7.08 -8.07 19.91
C PRO A 34 6.83 -7.23 18.63
N ALA A 35 6.77 -7.87 17.47
CA ALA A 35 6.42 -7.25 16.19
C ALA A 35 4.91 -7.09 15.96
N PHE A 36 4.05 -7.64 16.82
CA PHE A 36 2.60 -7.52 16.68
C PHE A 36 2.15 -6.07 16.82
N ASN A 37 1.53 -5.54 15.76
CA ASN A 37 0.94 -4.21 15.75
C ASN A 37 -0.43 -4.27 15.09
N ARG A 38 -1.50 -4.15 15.90
CA ARG A 38 -2.89 -4.13 15.41
C ARG A 38 -3.16 -3.00 14.41
N ASN A 39 -2.43 -1.89 14.54
CA ASN A 39 -2.58 -0.71 13.69
C ASN A 39 -1.64 -0.75 12.48
N GLN A 40 -0.88 -1.82 12.27
CA GLN A 40 -0.40 -2.15 10.92
C GLN A 40 -1.61 -2.66 10.14
N GLU A 41 -2.49 -1.73 9.76
CA GLU A 41 -3.15 -1.84 8.47
C GLU A 41 -2.03 -2.18 7.47
N ALA A 42 -2.30 -3.12 6.57
CA ALA A 42 -1.42 -3.38 5.45
C ALA A 42 -1.40 -2.11 4.59
N VAL A 43 -0.65 -1.11 5.04
CA VAL A 43 -0.10 -0.09 4.18
C VAL A 43 0.80 -0.92 3.28
N HIS A 44 0.27 -1.28 2.14
CA HIS A 44 1.03 -1.66 0.96
C HIS A 44 1.88 -0.46 0.47
N GLU A 45 2.44 0.34 1.39
CA GLU A 45 3.68 1.04 1.14
C GLU A 45 4.73 -0.06 1.18
N SER A 46 4.91 -0.72 0.03
CA SER A 46 6.27 -1.10 -0.31
C SER A 46 7.05 0.22 -0.30
N SER A 47 7.59 0.59 0.86
CA SER A 47 8.60 1.62 1.01
C SER A 47 9.82 1.07 0.27
N ARG A 48 9.77 1.15 -1.06
CA ARG A 48 10.85 0.72 -1.93
C ARG A 48 11.99 1.66 -1.57
N THR A 49 13.01 1.13 -0.91
CA THR A 49 14.23 1.89 -0.65
C THR A 49 14.98 2.01 -1.97
N LEU A 50 14.74 3.10 -2.68
CA LEU A 50 15.29 3.35 -4.00
C LEU A 50 16.55 4.21 -3.91
N GLN A 51 17.58 3.79 -4.64
CA GLN A 51 18.80 4.57 -4.83
C GLN A 51 18.81 5.19 -6.22
N CYS A 52 19.06 6.50 -6.30
CA CYS A 52 19.11 7.20 -7.57
C CYS A 52 20.26 6.69 -8.44
N LEU A 53 19.96 6.15 -9.62
CA LEU A 53 21.00 5.63 -10.52
C LEU A 53 22.00 6.69 -11.02
N ARG A 54 21.72 8.00 -10.87
CA ARG A 54 22.63 9.08 -11.30
C ARG A 54 23.68 9.45 -10.25
N CYS A 55 23.32 9.41 -8.96
CA CYS A 55 24.16 9.93 -7.88
C CYS A 55 24.18 9.04 -6.63
N GLN A 56 23.51 7.89 -6.67
CA GLN A 56 23.42 6.89 -5.61
C GLN A 56 22.82 7.39 -4.28
N SER A 57 22.19 8.58 -4.28
CA SER A 57 21.49 9.10 -3.10
C SER A 57 20.11 8.44 -2.96
N PRO A 58 19.59 8.31 -1.73
CA PRO A 58 18.25 7.78 -1.50
C PRO A 58 17.19 8.67 -2.16
N MET A 59 16.19 8.03 -2.75
CA MET A 59 15.03 8.68 -3.35
C MET A 59 13.85 8.64 -2.38
N ARG A 60 12.98 9.64 -2.45
CA ARG A 60 11.80 9.76 -1.58
C ARG A 60 10.53 9.72 -2.41
N LEU A 61 9.51 9.01 -1.89
CA LEU A 61 8.16 9.09 -2.43
C LEU A 61 7.67 10.53 -2.30
N ILE A 62 7.29 11.16 -3.41
CA ILE A 62 6.68 12.49 -3.46
C ILE A 62 5.16 12.42 -3.67
N GLY A 63 4.63 11.21 -3.83
CA GLY A 63 3.21 10.89 -3.86
C GLY A 63 2.77 10.20 -5.14
N THR A 64 1.50 9.80 -5.17
CA THR A 64 0.89 9.14 -6.32
C THR A 64 0.23 10.17 -7.25
N ARG A 65 0.36 9.98 -8.56
CA ARG A 65 -0.30 10.81 -9.58
C ARG A 65 -0.99 9.92 -10.61
N ARG A 66 -2.16 10.36 -11.05
CA ARG A 66 -2.91 9.73 -12.14
C ARG A 66 -2.57 10.43 -13.43
N PHE A 67 -2.10 9.67 -14.40
CA PHE A 67 -1.85 10.15 -15.75
C PHE A 67 -2.97 9.68 -16.67
N HIS A 68 -3.34 10.55 -17.60
CA HIS A 68 -4.23 10.18 -18.68
C HIS A 68 -3.42 9.44 -19.74
N GLU A 69 -3.51 8.12 -19.76
CA GLU A 69 -2.96 7.31 -20.82
C GLU A 69 -4.02 7.20 -21.93
N GLY A 70 -3.77 7.91 -23.03
CA GLY A 70 -4.71 7.95 -24.15
C GLY A 70 -4.23 8.85 -25.28
N SER A 71 -4.50 8.44 -26.51
CA SER A 71 -4.22 9.24 -27.71
C SER A 71 -5.07 10.50 -27.71
N ARG A 72 -4.45 11.66 -27.90
CA ARG A 72 -5.14 12.96 -28.11
C ARG A 72 -6.14 12.96 -29.29
N MET A 73 -6.17 11.89 -30.08
CA MET A 73 -7.09 11.64 -31.19
C MET A 73 -8.40 10.95 -30.78
N ALA A 74 -8.46 10.29 -29.62
CA ALA A 74 -9.68 9.61 -29.15
C ALA A 74 -10.91 10.55 -29.01
N PRO A 75 -10.75 11.81 -28.54
CA PRO A 75 -11.86 12.78 -28.53
C PRO A 75 -12.37 13.14 -29.93
N PHE A 76 -11.50 13.10 -30.95
CA PHE A 76 -11.88 13.42 -32.32
C PHE A 76 -12.65 12.29 -33.04
N LEU A 77 -12.50 11.04 -32.60
CA LEU A 77 -13.16 9.88 -33.23
C LEU A 77 -14.47 9.46 -32.55
N LEU A 78 -14.65 9.76 -31.26
CA LEU A 78 -15.78 9.26 -30.46
C LEU A 78 -16.54 10.33 -29.65
N ALA A 79 -16.24 11.63 -29.87
CA ALA A 79 -16.84 12.74 -29.13
C ALA A 79 -16.83 12.48 -27.60
N GLU A 80 -17.94 12.75 -26.91
CA GLU A 80 -18.12 12.61 -25.44
C GLU A 80 -17.85 11.19 -24.88
N LEU A 81 -17.93 10.13 -25.71
CA LEU A 81 -17.66 8.75 -25.26
C LEU A 81 -16.16 8.43 -25.21
N GLY A 82 -15.32 9.25 -25.85
CA GLY A 82 -13.86 9.08 -25.85
C GLY A 82 -13.21 9.36 -24.49
N GLU A 83 -13.87 10.15 -23.63
CA GLU A 83 -13.38 10.47 -22.27
C GLU A 83 -13.54 9.32 -21.27
N LEU A 84 -14.54 8.45 -21.48
CA LEU A 84 -14.81 7.27 -20.65
C LEU A 84 -13.82 6.12 -20.88
N LEU A 85 -13.09 6.16 -22.00
CA LEU A 85 -12.10 5.15 -22.39
C LEU A 85 -10.66 5.63 -22.12
N VAL A 86 -10.49 6.80 -21.50
CA VAL A 86 -9.17 7.28 -21.08
C VAL A 86 -8.70 6.40 -19.94
N ASN A 87 -7.75 5.52 -20.25
CA ASN A 87 -7.10 4.70 -19.24
C ASN A 87 -6.40 5.65 -18.26
N ARG A 88 -6.77 5.57 -16.98
CA ARG A 88 -6.16 6.37 -15.93
C ARG A 88 -5.17 5.49 -15.19
N GLU A 89 -3.92 5.58 -15.59
CA GLU A 89 -2.86 4.83 -14.92
C GLU A 89 -2.34 5.64 -13.72
N SER A 90 -2.24 4.97 -12.57
CA SER A 90 -1.76 5.57 -11.33
C SER A 90 -0.30 5.18 -11.11
N PHE A 91 0.54 6.17 -10.84
CA PHE A 91 1.95 5.98 -10.60
C PHE A 91 2.37 6.59 -9.28
N ASP A 92 3.24 5.89 -8.56
CA ASP A 92 4.01 6.42 -7.45
C ASP A 92 5.26 7.10 -7.98
N LEU A 93 5.46 8.36 -7.57
CA LEU A 93 6.58 9.17 -8.01
C LEU A 93 7.63 9.21 -6.92
N TYR A 94 8.87 8.85 -7.26
CA TYR A 94 10.02 8.98 -6.37
C TYR A 94 10.98 10.03 -6.93
N ALA A 95 11.39 10.99 -6.10
CA ALA A 95 12.28 12.06 -6.50
C ALA A 95 13.63 12.01 -5.76
N CYS A 96 14.70 12.32 -6.48
CA CYS A 96 16.04 12.53 -5.96
C CYS A 96 16.27 14.03 -5.73
N HIS A 97 16.48 14.42 -4.46
CA HIS A 97 16.75 15.82 -4.11
C HIS A 97 18.14 16.32 -4.52
N GLN A 98 19.08 15.42 -4.85
CA GLN A 98 20.46 15.79 -5.21
C GLN A 98 20.59 16.20 -6.68
N CYS A 99 19.92 15.49 -7.59
CA CYS A 99 20.08 15.72 -9.04
C CYS A 99 18.75 15.96 -9.79
N GLY A 100 17.62 15.99 -9.07
CA GLY A 100 16.30 16.26 -9.64
C GLY A 100 15.69 15.10 -10.46
N LYS A 101 16.32 13.92 -10.49
CA LYS A 101 15.74 12.74 -11.15
C LYS A 101 14.41 12.36 -10.50
N VAL A 102 13.41 12.05 -11.32
CA VAL A 102 12.13 11.47 -10.88
C VAL A 102 11.93 10.13 -11.58
N GLU A 103 11.45 9.14 -10.83
CA GLU A 103 11.08 7.81 -11.32
C GLU A 103 9.61 7.54 -11.02
N PHE A 104 8.96 6.81 -11.92
CA PHE A 104 7.53 6.48 -11.88
C PHE A 104 7.41 4.96 -11.75
N PHE A 105 6.61 4.53 -10.78
CA PHE A 105 6.32 3.11 -10.56
C PHE A 105 4.81 2.91 -10.61
N LEU A 106 4.36 1.83 -11.24
CA LEU A 106 2.96 1.43 -11.15
C LEU A 106 2.60 1.21 -9.68
N SER A 107 1.53 1.89 -9.24
CA SER A 107 0.95 1.76 -7.90
C SER A 107 0.20 0.44 -7.75
#